data_AF-A0AAV9NU36-F1
#
_entry.id   AF-A0AAV9NU36-F1
#
_cell.length_a   1.000
_cell.length_b   1.000
_cell.length_c   1.000
_cell.angle_alpha   90.00
_cell.angle_beta   90.00
_cell.angle_gamma   90.00
#
_symmetry.space_group_name_H-M   'P 1'
#
loop_
_entity.id
_entity.type
_entity.pdbx_description
1 polymer ?
#
loop_
_entity_poly.entity_id
_entity_poly.type
_entity_poly.pdbx_seq_one_letter_code
_entity_poly.pdbx_strand_id
1 'polypeptide(L)'
;MTIAEKTEQSISHRPNSYVPGKTLARLLKFDFHSSPEKYNWSMHWGQGILAAGIRGAMSYYGIVGPFGSYLFMGVRLLIDQTLENWTGVGSLPWTWPVGEQIVDLAHKAIFAATTGYVADRLIFGESLNA
;
A
#
# COMPACT_ATOMS: atom_id res chain seq x y z
N MET A 1 -0.16 -0.50 -10.83
CA MET A 1 0.33 -1.89 -10.85
C MET A 1 1.83 -1.89 -10.62
N THR A 2 2.31 -2.65 -9.64
CA THR A 2 3.75 -2.77 -9.34
C THR A 2 4.36 -4.03 -9.97
N ILE A 3 5.70 -4.14 -10.00
CA ILE A 3 6.38 -5.35 -10.47
C ILE A 3 6.01 -6.55 -9.59
N ALA A 4 5.99 -6.38 -8.26
CA ALA A 4 5.62 -7.44 -7.32
C ALA A 4 4.21 -7.98 -7.59
N GLU A 5 3.27 -7.08 -7.87
CA GLU A 5 1.88 -7.43 -8.21
C GLU A 5 1.79 -8.17 -9.55
N LYS A 6 2.56 -7.77 -10.55
CA LYS A 6 2.60 -8.49 -11.84
C LYS A 6 3.20 -9.88 -11.70
N THR A 7 4.23 -10.03 -10.86
CA THR A 7 4.82 -11.33 -10.55
C THR A 7 3.83 -12.23 -9.80
N GLU A 8 3.14 -11.71 -8.78
CA GLU A 8 2.13 -12.47 -8.05
C GLU A 8 1.00 -12.93 -8.99
N GLN A 9 0.47 -12.03 -9.82
CA GLN A 9 -0.60 -12.35 -10.77
C GLN A 9 -0.18 -13.39 -11.80
N SER A 10 1.09 -13.44 -12.21
CA SER A 10 1.58 -14.48 -13.14
C SER A 10 1.55 -15.88 -12.53
N ILE A 11 1.56 -15.98 -11.19
CA ILE A 11 1.53 -17.25 -10.46
C ILE A 11 0.09 -17.58 -10.06
N SER A 12 -0.64 -16.61 -9.47
CA SER A 12 -1.99 -16.81 -8.96
C SER A 12 -3.08 -16.75 -10.02
N HIS A 13 -2.76 -16.24 -11.21
CA HIS A 13 -3.70 -15.99 -12.30
C HIS A 13 -4.86 -15.03 -11.91
N ARG A 14 -4.71 -14.27 -10.83
CA ARG A 14 -5.71 -13.29 -10.40
C ARG A 14 -5.77 -12.11 -11.37
N PRO A 15 -6.97 -11.59 -11.66
CA PRO A 15 -7.11 -10.36 -12.45
C PRO A 15 -6.64 -9.14 -11.66
N ASN A 16 -6.41 -8.03 -12.36
CA ASN A 16 -6.13 -6.74 -11.72
C ASN A 16 -7.29 -6.34 -10.79
N SER A 17 -6.95 -5.83 -9.60
CA SER A 17 -7.90 -5.12 -8.76
C SER A 17 -8.08 -3.67 -9.25
N TYR A 18 -9.34 -3.24 -9.33
CA TYR A 18 -9.72 -1.85 -9.60
C TYR A 18 -10.36 -1.17 -8.38
N VAL A 19 -10.33 -1.81 -7.21
CA VAL A 19 -10.81 -1.22 -5.95
C VAL A 19 -10.14 0.14 -5.69
N PRO A 20 -8.81 0.29 -5.81
CA PRO A 20 -8.16 1.60 -5.60
C PRO A 20 -8.67 2.68 -6.56
N GLY A 21 -8.77 2.36 -7.86
CA GLY A 21 -9.28 3.30 -8.86
C GLY A 21 -10.73 3.71 -8.62
N LYS A 22 -11.60 2.78 -8.23
CA LYS A 22 -13.00 3.07 -7.85
C LYS A 22 -13.08 3.91 -6.59
N THR A 23 -12.22 3.66 -5.59
CA THR A 23 -12.09 4.46 -4.37
C THR A 23 -11.70 5.90 -4.73
N LEU A 24 -10.69 6.10 -5.57
CA LEU A 24 -10.30 7.45 -6.02
C LEU A 24 -11.43 8.15 -6.76
N ALA A 25 -12.10 7.46 -7.67
CA ALA A 25 -13.22 8.02 -8.42
C ALA A 25 -14.37 8.44 -7.49
N ARG A 26 -14.68 7.65 -6.46
CA ARG A 26 -15.67 8.01 -5.42
C ARG A 26 -15.23 9.21 -4.59
N LEU A 27 -13.96 9.27 -4.15
CA LEU A 27 -13.42 10.38 -3.36
C LEU A 27 -13.49 11.71 -4.11
N LEU A 28 -13.15 11.69 -5.41
CA LEU A 28 -13.06 12.90 -6.23
C LEU A 28 -14.30 13.15 -7.09
N LYS A 29 -15.34 12.32 -6.95
CA LYS A 29 -16.59 12.36 -7.73
C LYS A 29 -16.34 12.30 -9.25
N PHE A 30 -15.37 11.50 -9.67
CA PHE A 30 -15.09 11.22 -11.08
C PHE A 30 -15.93 10.06 -11.60
N ASP A 31 -16.18 10.04 -12.90
CA ASP A 31 -16.68 8.85 -13.58
C ASP A 31 -15.54 7.85 -13.77
N PHE A 32 -15.54 6.76 -13.00
CA PHE A 32 -14.53 5.71 -13.09
C PHE A 32 -14.39 5.13 -14.51
N HIS A 33 -15.49 5.02 -15.27
CA HIS A 33 -15.49 4.38 -16.59
C HIS A 33 -14.79 5.23 -17.66
N SER A 34 -14.64 6.53 -17.43
CA SER A 34 -13.92 7.43 -18.33
C SER A 34 -12.43 7.10 -18.46
N SER A 35 -11.79 6.58 -17.40
CA SER A 35 -10.36 6.23 -17.40
C SER A 35 -9.98 5.26 -16.25
N PRO A 36 -10.45 4.00 -16.25
CA PRO A 36 -10.27 3.06 -15.14
C PRO A 36 -8.80 2.85 -14.72
N GLU A 37 -7.92 2.62 -15.69
CA GLU A 37 -6.49 2.37 -15.46
C GLU A 37 -5.79 3.60 -14.87
N LYS A 38 -6.10 4.80 -15.40
CA LYS A 38 -5.49 6.04 -14.90
C LYS A 38 -5.84 6.26 -13.44
N TYR A 39 -7.11 6.12 -13.07
CA TYR A 39 -7.52 6.30 -11.67
C TYR A 39 -6.89 5.24 -10.77
N ASN A 40 -6.81 4.00 -11.24
CA ASN A 40 -6.18 2.93 -10.47
C ASN A 40 -4.70 3.23 -10.22
N TRP A 41 -3.97 3.65 -11.25
CA TRP A 41 -2.55 4.00 -11.12
C TRP A 41 -2.35 5.23 -10.26
N SER A 42 -3.15 6.28 -10.46
CA SER A 42 -3.10 7.50 -9.65
C SER A 42 -3.31 7.20 -8.17
N MET A 43 -4.25 6.32 -7.83
CA MET A 43 -4.48 5.94 -6.45
C MET A 43 -3.28 5.18 -5.87
N HIS A 44 -2.77 4.17 -6.59
CA HIS A 44 -1.61 3.39 -6.14
C HIS A 44 -0.37 4.26 -5.92
N TRP A 45 -0.04 5.13 -6.88
CA TRP A 45 1.11 6.04 -6.77
C TRP A 45 0.89 7.09 -5.68
N GLY A 46 -0.29 7.72 -5.64
CA GLY A 46 -0.61 8.75 -4.66
C GLY A 46 -0.56 8.22 -3.23
N GLN A 47 -1.24 7.09 -2.95
CA GLN A 47 -1.16 6.45 -1.64
C GLN A 47 0.26 5.96 -1.33
N GLY A 48 0.97 5.41 -2.30
CA GLY A 48 2.36 4.96 -2.12
C GLY A 48 3.28 6.10 -1.69
N ILE A 49 3.24 7.24 -2.38
CA ILE A 49 4.05 8.43 -2.06
C ILE A 49 3.70 8.97 -0.68
N LEU A 50 2.41 9.15 -0.38
CA LEU A 50 1.95 9.71 0.90
C LEU A 50 2.29 8.77 2.06
N ALA A 51 2.06 7.47 1.91
CA ALA A 51 2.43 6.48 2.91
C ALA A 51 3.95 6.43 3.11
N ALA A 52 4.74 6.51 2.04
CA ALA A 52 6.19 6.56 2.16
C ALA A 52 6.68 7.80 2.92
N GLY A 53 6.01 8.95 2.75
CA GLY A 53 6.24 10.14 3.58
C GLY A 53 6.03 9.88 5.07
N ILE A 54 4.96 9.16 5.44
CA ILE A 54 4.71 8.73 6.82
C ILE A 54 5.85 7.82 7.31
N ARG A 55 6.30 6.86 6.48
CA ARG A 55 7.42 5.99 6.86
C ARG A 55 8.74 6.74 7.05
N GLY A 56 8.97 7.78 6.24
CA GLY A 56 10.10 8.70 6.41
C GLY A 56 10.02 9.45 7.73
N ALA A 57 8.84 9.98 8.09
CA ALA A 57 8.62 10.63 9.38
C ALA A 57 8.84 9.65 10.56
N MET A 58 8.30 8.42 10.46
CA MET A 58 8.55 7.37 11.45
C MET A 58 10.05 7.14 11.67
N SER A 59 10.81 7.01 10.57
CA SER A 59 12.27 6.88 10.64
C SER A 59 12.89 8.09 11.34
N TYR A 60 12.59 9.30 10.90
CA TYR A 60 13.11 10.55 11.48
C TYR A 60 12.91 10.64 13.00
N TYR A 61 11.80 10.13 13.52
CA TYR A 61 11.50 10.09 14.95
C TYR A 61 12.00 8.82 15.68
N GLY A 62 12.88 8.04 15.06
CA GLY A 62 13.54 6.88 15.67
C GLY A 62 12.77 5.56 15.56
N ILE A 63 11.65 5.52 14.84
CA ILE A 63 10.90 4.28 14.58
C ILE A 63 11.49 3.61 13.33
N VAL A 64 12.58 2.85 13.54
CA VAL A 64 13.39 2.25 12.48
C VAL A 64 13.39 0.72 12.51
N GLY A 65 14.00 0.12 11.50
CA GLY A 65 14.30 -1.31 11.44
C GLY A 65 13.09 -2.19 11.15
N PRO A 66 13.23 -3.51 11.38
CA PRO A 66 12.17 -4.48 11.08
C PRO A 66 10.88 -4.21 11.84
N PHE A 67 10.98 -3.84 13.13
CA PHE A 67 9.80 -3.56 13.94
C PHE A 67 9.09 -2.27 13.50
N GLY A 68 9.83 -1.20 13.18
CA GLY A 68 9.24 0.01 12.61
C GLY A 68 8.54 -0.26 11.27
N SER A 69 9.09 -1.16 10.45
CA SER A 69 8.49 -1.58 9.18
C SER A 69 7.23 -2.42 9.39
N TYR A 70 7.20 -3.28 10.42
CA TYR A 70 5.98 -4.01 10.83
C TYR A 70 4.86 -3.05 11.28
N LEU A 71 5.17 -2.06 12.10
CA LEU A 71 4.20 -1.03 12.50
C LEU A 71 3.68 -0.25 11.28
N PHE A 72 4.58 0.10 10.36
CA PHE A 72 4.21 0.82 9.14
C PHE A 72 3.34 -0.03 8.19
N MET A 73 3.54 -1.35 8.12
CA MET A 73 2.63 -2.24 7.42
C MET A 73 1.20 -2.11 7.94
N GLY A 74 1.03 -2.02 9.27
CA GLY A 74 -0.26 -1.72 9.91
C GLY A 74 -0.84 -0.37 9.48
N VAL A 75 -0.02 0.69 9.43
CA VAL A 75 -0.45 2.00 8.90
C VAL A 75 -0.91 1.88 7.45
N ARG A 76 -0.18 1.14 6.61
CA ARG A 76 -0.52 0.93 5.20
C ARG A 76 -1.85 0.18 5.05
N LEU A 77 -2.12 -0.81 5.90
CA LEU A 77 -3.42 -1.49 5.98
C LEU A 77 -4.54 -0.50 6.33
N LEU A 78 -4.34 0.30 7.38
CA LEU A 78 -5.36 1.25 7.83
C LEU A 78 -5.70 2.28 6.76
N ILE A 79 -4.72 2.78 6.01
CA ILE A 79 -4.97 3.74 4.92
C ILE A 79 -5.95 3.17 3.88
N ASP A 80 -5.72 1.93 3.41
CA ASP A 80 -6.63 1.30 2.44
C ASP A 80 -8.00 1.07 3.05
N GLN A 81 -8.03 0.45 4.24
CA GLN A 81 -9.30 0.09 4.88
C GLN A 81 -10.13 1.31 5.25
N THR A 82 -9.52 2.43 5.65
CA THR A 82 -10.26 3.66 5.87
C THR A 82 -10.84 4.18 4.57
N LEU A 83 -10.06 4.32 3.49
CA LEU A 83 -10.53 4.93 2.26
C LEU A 83 -11.55 4.06 1.50
N GLU A 84 -11.28 2.76 1.39
CA GLU A 84 -12.13 1.82 0.65
C GLU A 84 -13.46 1.58 1.36
N ASN A 85 -13.46 1.44 2.69
CA ASN A 85 -14.70 1.26 3.45
C ASN A 85 -15.48 2.57 3.56
N TRP A 86 -14.81 3.71 3.76
CA TRP A 86 -15.49 5.00 3.84
C TRP A 86 -16.19 5.39 2.53
N THR A 87 -15.58 5.03 1.39
CA THR A 87 -16.20 5.24 0.07
C THR A 87 -17.25 4.18 -0.29
N GLY A 88 -17.40 3.12 0.52
CA GLY A 88 -18.28 1.99 0.26
C GLY A 88 -17.90 1.19 -1.00
N VAL A 89 -16.62 1.22 -1.38
CA VAL A 89 -16.08 0.47 -2.53
C VAL A 89 -15.53 -0.87 -2.06
N GLY A 90 -14.91 -0.89 -0.88
CA GLY A 90 -14.36 -2.09 -0.25
C GLY A 90 -15.33 -2.79 0.70
N SER A 91 -14.89 -3.92 1.20
CA SER A 91 -15.48 -4.63 2.34
C SER A 91 -14.41 -4.91 3.38
N LEU A 92 -14.83 -5.23 4.60
CA LEU A 92 -13.91 -5.47 5.71
C LEU A 92 -13.01 -6.69 5.42
N PRO A 93 -11.70 -6.67 5.75
CA PRO A 93 -10.75 -7.69 5.29
C PRO A 93 -11.10 -9.12 5.73
N TRP A 94 -11.69 -9.27 6.91
CA TRP A 94 -12.13 -10.57 7.44
C TRP A 94 -13.33 -11.18 6.71
N THR A 95 -13.91 -10.44 5.75
CA THR A 95 -14.96 -10.96 4.85
C THR A 95 -14.41 -11.50 3.53
N TRP A 96 -13.12 -11.26 3.24
CA TRP A 96 -12.49 -11.69 2.00
C TRP A 96 -12.07 -13.15 2.05
N PRO A 97 -11.96 -13.83 0.89
CA PRO A 97 -11.29 -15.12 0.83
C PRO A 97 -9.87 -15.04 1.42
N VAL A 98 -9.47 -16.06 2.18
CA VAL A 98 -8.17 -16.09 2.88
C VAL A 98 -6.98 -15.85 1.93
N GLY A 99 -7.06 -16.37 0.70
CA GLY A 99 -6.03 -16.14 -0.31
C GLY A 99 -5.84 -14.66 -0.67
N GLU A 100 -6.92 -13.88 -0.71
CA GLU A 100 -6.83 -12.44 -0.98
C GLU A 100 -6.22 -11.68 0.20
N GLN A 101 -6.54 -12.09 1.43
CA GLN A 101 -5.95 -11.53 2.64
C GLN A 101 -4.43 -11.78 2.67
N ILE A 102 -3.99 -13.00 2.34
CA ILE A 102 -2.56 -13.35 2.27
C ILE A 102 -1.84 -12.49 1.23
N VAL A 103 -2.41 -12.37 0.03
CA VAL A 103 -1.82 -11.55 -1.04
C VAL A 103 -1.74 -10.09 -0.64
N ASP A 104 -2.79 -9.55 0.00
CA ASP A 104 -2.81 -8.16 0.46
C ASP A 104 -1.73 -7.88 1.51
N LEU A 105 -1.63 -8.76 2.51
CA LEU A 105 -0.60 -8.67 3.55
C LEU A 105 0.80 -8.80 2.97
N ALA A 106 1.02 -9.71 2.01
CA ALA A 106 2.32 -9.88 1.36
C ALA A 106 2.77 -8.62 0.61
N HIS A 107 1.88 -8.00 -0.17
CA HIS A 107 2.19 -6.76 -0.89
C HIS A 107 2.51 -5.61 0.07
N LYS A 108 1.76 -5.49 1.16
CA LYS A 108 1.99 -4.47 2.18
C LYS A 108 3.26 -4.72 2.97
N ALA A 109 3.61 -5.98 3.25
CA ALA A 109 4.87 -6.35 3.87
C ALA A 109 6.07 -5.97 2.96
N ILE A 110 6.01 -6.32 1.66
CA ILE A 110 7.04 -5.94 0.68
C ILE A 110 7.18 -4.43 0.64
N PHE A 111 6.07 -3.70 0.46
CA PHE A 111 6.10 -2.24 0.40
C PHE A 111 6.67 -1.62 1.68
N ALA A 112 6.25 -2.10 2.86
CA ALA A 112 6.70 -1.58 4.14
C ALA A 112 8.18 -1.88 4.41
N ALA A 113 8.66 -3.09 4.07
CA ALA A 113 10.05 -3.48 4.21
C ALA A 113 10.96 -2.68 3.27
N THR A 114 10.59 -2.58 1.99
CA THR A 114 11.38 -1.81 1.00
C THR A 114 11.42 -0.33 1.35
N THR A 115 10.26 0.28 1.61
CA THR A 115 10.18 1.71 1.95
C THR A 115 10.89 1.99 3.27
N GLY A 116 10.77 1.09 4.25
CA GLY A 116 11.43 1.23 5.54
C GLY A 116 12.94 1.14 5.43
N TYR A 117 13.46 0.15 4.70
CA TYR A 117 14.89 0.03 4.44
C TYR A 117 15.45 1.29 3.75
N VAL A 118 14.76 1.79 2.72
CA VAL A 118 15.18 3.01 2.00
C VAL A 118 15.13 4.22 2.93
N ALA A 119 14.04 4.43 3.65
CA ALA A 119 13.87 5.57 4.56
C ALA A 119 14.95 5.58 5.66
N ASP A 120 15.16 4.44 6.30
CA ASP A 120 16.14 4.30 7.38
C ASP A 120 17.55 4.56 6.88
N ARG A 121 17.92 4.02 5.70
CA ARG A 121 19.22 4.29 5.09
C ARG A 121 19.40 5.75 4.67
N LEU A 122 18.37 6.41 4.17
CA LEU A 122 18.46 7.83 3.78
C LEU A 122 18.55 8.77 4.98
N ILE A 123 17.96 8.41 6.12
CA ILE A 123 17.86 9.27 7.30
C ILE A 123 19.00 9.02 8.29
N PHE A 124 19.34 7.76 8.56
CA PHE A 124 20.39 7.38 9.53
C PHE A 124 21.71 6.97 8.88
N GLY A 125 21.71 6.60 7.59
CA GLY A 125 22.95 6.25 6.88
C GLY A 125 23.71 5.09 7.54
N GLU A 126 24.98 5.33 7.86
CA GLU A 126 25.89 4.34 8.46
C GLU A 126 25.59 4.05 9.94
N SER A 127 24.85 4.92 10.64
CA SER A 127 24.60 4.74 12.08
C SER A 127 23.69 3.56 12.41
N LEU A 128 23.12 2.89 11.40
CA LEU A 128 22.35 1.65 11.54
C LEU A 128 23.23 0.39 11.58
N ASN A 129 24.52 0.50 11.27
CA ASN A 129 25.47 -0.63 11.25
C ASN A 129 26.45 -0.61 12.45
N ALA A 130 26.32 0.36 13.35
CA ALA A 130 27.13 0.52 14.57
C ALA A 130 26.47 -0.18 15.77
#